data_AF-A0A199UHC9-F1
#
_entry.id   AF-A0A199UHC9-F1
#
_cell.length_a   1.000
_cell.length_b   1.000
_cell.length_c   1.000
_cell.angle_alpha   90.00
_cell.angle_beta   90.00
_cell.angle_gamma   90.00
#
_symmetry.space_group_name_H-M   'P 1'
#
loop_
_entity.id
_entity.type
_entity.pdbx_description
1 polymer ?
#
loop_
_entity_poly.entity_id
_entity_poly.type
_entity_poly.pdbx_seq_one_letter_code
_entity_poly.pdbx_strand_id
1 'polypeptide(L)'
;MGDADLDVQPFVQVAKMDLADIPSGTVVRTVRPCKQNCLADESHIVWRNGRLVQDTILRLRNVESGEVQLQLQWVNIPGVAL
;
A
#
# COMPACT_ATOMS: atom_id res chain seq x y z
N MET A 1 15.24 -15.82 -9.13
CA MET A 1 14.06 -14.97 -9.36
C MET A 1 13.80 -14.04 -8.17
N GLY A 2 14.85 -13.45 -7.58
CA GLY A 2 14.82 -12.36 -6.60
C GLY A 2 13.86 -12.45 -5.39
N ASP A 3 13.86 -11.39 -4.59
CA ASP A 3 12.95 -11.18 -3.46
C ASP A 3 12.67 -9.67 -3.24
N ALA A 4 11.56 -9.34 -2.59
CA ALA A 4 11.21 -7.98 -2.19
C ALA A 4 10.29 -7.98 -0.98
N ASP A 5 10.42 -6.96 -0.13
CA ASP A 5 9.60 -6.75 1.05
C ASP A 5 8.75 -5.48 0.91
N LEU A 6 7.54 -5.51 1.47
CA LEU A 6 6.64 -4.37 1.57
C LEU A 6 6.24 -4.14 3.03
N ASP A 7 6.57 -2.97 3.57
CA ASP A 7 6.08 -2.55 4.88
C ASP A 7 4.60 -2.17 4.78
N VAL A 8 3.75 -2.93 5.46
CA VAL A 8 2.29 -2.71 5.50
C VAL A 8 1.86 -1.77 6.63
N GLN A 9 2.76 -1.37 7.53
CA GLN A 9 2.44 -0.46 8.64
C GLN A 9 1.81 0.86 8.16
N PRO A 10 2.29 1.54 7.10
CA PRO A 10 1.65 2.73 6.58
C PRO A 10 0.20 2.50 6.14
N PHE A 11 -0.08 1.34 5.55
CA PHE A 11 -1.42 0.94 5.12
C PHE A 11 -2.35 0.72 6.31
N VAL A 12 -1.89 -0.04 7.31
CA VAL A 12 -2.64 -0.33 8.54
C VAL A 12 -2.93 0.95 9.32
N GLN A 13 -1.99 1.88 9.40
CA GLN A 13 -2.21 3.16 10.08
C GLN A 13 -3.32 3.98 9.43
N VAL A 14 -3.40 4.00 8.10
CA VAL A 14 -4.50 4.66 7.39
C VAL A 14 -5.81 3.89 7.55
N ALA A 15 -5.78 2.56 7.55
CA ALA A 15 -6.97 1.73 7.75
C ALA A 15 -7.64 1.94 9.13
N LYS A 16 -6.88 2.41 10.12
CA LYS A 16 -7.38 2.74 11.46
C LYS A 16 -7.89 4.18 11.61
N MET A 17 -7.74 5.02 10.58
CA MET A 17 -8.27 6.37 10.60
C MET A 17 -9.78 6.36 10.35
N ASP A 18 -10.47 7.40 10.82
CA ASP A 18 -11.83 7.66 10.39
C ASP A 18 -11.81 8.31 9.00
N LEU A 19 -12.32 7.59 8.00
CA LEU A 19 -12.33 7.99 6.58
C LEU A 19 -13.76 8.29 6.08
N ALA A 20 -14.76 8.40 6.97
CA ALA A 20 -16.18 8.49 6.61
C ALA A 20 -16.50 9.66 5.67
N ASP A 21 -15.80 10.79 5.82
CA ASP A 21 -16.05 12.03 5.06
C ASP A 21 -15.01 12.28 3.95
N ILE A 22 -14.15 11.31 3.65
CA ILE A 22 -13.11 11.50 2.62
C ILE A 22 -13.68 11.23 1.22
N PRO A 23 -13.49 12.15 0.26
CA PRO A 23 -13.88 11.94 -1.13
C PRO A 23 -13.22 10.69 -1.75
N SER A 24 -13.94 9.98 -2.60
CA SER A 24 -13.35 8.89 -3.39
C SER A 24 -12.26 9.44 -4.32
N GLY A 25 -11.14 8.75 -4.38
CA GLY A 25 -9.95 9.16 -5.14
C GLY A 25 -8.91 9.93 -4.33
N THR A 26 -9.20 10.29 -3.07
CA THR A 26 -8.23 10.98 -2.22
C THR A 26 -7.03 10.09 -1.91
N VAL A 27 -5.84 10.58 -2.23
CA VAL A 27 -4.57 10.02 -1.74
C VAL A 27 -4.43 10.40 -0.27
N VAL A 28 -4.57 9.42 0.62
CA VAL A 28 -4.48 9.63 2.07
C VAL A 28 -3.02 9.64 2.52
N ARG A 29 -2.17 8.83 1.88
CA ARG A 29 -0.74 8.78 2.16
C ARG A 29 0.06 8.34 0.93
N THR A 30 1.27 8.87 0.80
CA THR A 30 2.27 8.44 -0.19
C THR A 30 3.49 7.86 0.53
N VAL A 31 3.93 6.67 0.13
CA VAL A 31 5.20 6.06 0.54
C VAL A 31 6.17 6.18 -0.64
N ARG A 32 7.31 6.82 -0.42
CA ARG A 32 8.30 7.07 -1.48
C ARG A 32 9.39 5.99 -1.51
N PRO A 33 9.97 5.70 -2.68
CA PRO A 33 11.17 4.87 -2.79
C PRO A 33 12.31 5.41 -1.92
N CYS A 34 13.02 4.52 -1.24
CA CYS A 34 14.23 4.85 -0.49
C CYS A 34 15.18 3.67 -0.45
N LYS A 35 16.40 3.87 0.06
CA LYS A 35 17.41 2.81 0.17
C LYS A 35 17.01 1.67 1.10
N GLN A 36 16.00 1.88 1.95
CA GLN A 36 15.54 0.93 2.96
C GLN A 36 14.29 0.14 2.54
N ASN A 37 13.66 0.44 1.41
CA ASN A 37 12.49 -0.28 0.93
C ASN A 37 12.70 -0.81 -0.50
N CYS A 38 11.75 -1.63 -0.97
CA CYS A 38 11.81 -2.23 -2.30
C CYS A 38 10.93 -1.51 -3.32
N LEU A 39 10.44 -0.31 -3.05
CA LEU A 39 9.56 0.40 -3.98
C LEU A 39 10.33 0.83 -5.23
N ALA A 40 9.80 0.51 -6.41
CA ALA A 40 10.33 0.96 -7.69
C ALA A 40 9.84 2.37 -8.06
N ASP A 41 8.69 2.77 -7.55
CA ASP A 41 8.06 4.08 -7.73
C ASP A 41 7.24 4.46 -6.47
N GLU A 42 6.71 5.68 -6.42
CA GLU A 42 5.81 6.10 -5.35
C GLU A 42 4.60 5.15 -5.21
N SER A 43 4.30 4.79 -3.97
CA SER A 43 3.10 4.03 -3.65
C SER A 43 2.08 4.91 -2.95
N HIS A 44 0.88 4.98 -3.51
CA HIS A 44 -0.21 5.77 -2.99
C HIS A 44 -1.24 4.89 -2.29
N ILE A 45 -1.55 5.23 -1.04
CA ILE A 45 -2.67 4.69 -0.28
C ILE A 45 -3.87 5.60 -0.54
N VAL A 46 -4.88 5.07 -1.22
CA VAL A 46 -6.01 5.82 -1.76
C VAL A 46 -7.30 5.32 -1.15
N TRP A 47 -8.16 6.26 -0.75
CA TRP A 47 -9.55 5.96 -0.43
C TRP A 47 -10.35 5.94 -1.73
N ARG A 48 -10.87 4.78 -2.15
CA ARG A 48 -11.58 4.62 -3.41
C ARG A 48 -12.86 3.81 -3.18
N ASN A 49 -14.01 4.44 -3.42
CA ASN A 49 -15.34 3.82 -3.40
C ASN A 49 -15.62 3.04 -2.10
N GLY A 50 -15.34 3.66 -0.95
CA GLY A 50 -15.56 3.05 0.37
C GLY A 50 -14.54 1.97 0.75
N ARG A 51 -13.41 1.88 0.03
CA ARG A 51 -12.33 0.93 0.29
C ARG A 51 -10.99 1.63 0.32
N LEU A 52 -10.10 1.13 1.18
CA LEU A 52 -8.71 1.53 1.17
C LEU A 52 -7.92 0.62 0.24
N VAL A 53 -7.23 1.21 -0.74
CA VAL A 53 -6.38 0.51 -1.71
C VAL A 53 -4.98 1.10 -1.74
N GLN A 54 -3.97 0.27 -2.03
CA GLN A 54 -2.60 0.72 -2.25
C GLN A 54 -2.00 0.01 -3.45
N ASP A 55 -1.74 0.76 -4.52
CA ASP A 55 -1.02 0.26 -5.69
C ASP A 55 0.50 0.38 -5.44
N THR A 56 1.25 -0.66 -5.78
CA THR A 56 2.69 -0.75 -5.51
C THR A 56 3.42 -1.49 -6.63
N ILE A 57 4.61 -0.99 -6.96
CA ILE A 57 5.60 -1.69 -7.78
C ILE A 57 6.83 -1.96 -6.91
N LEU A 58 7.21 -3.23 -6.77
CA LEU A 58 8.39 -3.65 -6.03
C LEU A 58 9.51 -4.03 -6.98
N ARG A 59 10.70 -3.47 -6.78
CA ARG A 59 11.94 -3.89 -7.44
C ARG A 59 12.53 -5.09 -6.71
N LEU A 60 12.77 -6.18 -7.43
CA LEU A 60 13.38 -7.37 -6.87
C LEU A 60 14.86 -7.12 -6.54
N ARG A 61 15.30 -7.64 -5.40
CA ARG A 61 16.69 -7.74 -4.97
C ARG A 61 17.24 -9.12 -5.31
N ASN A 62 18.56 -9.29 -5.19
CA ASN A 62 19.24 -10.58 -5.36
C ASN A 62 18.96 -11.26 -6.73
N VAL A 63 18.78 -10.45 -7.78
CA VAL A 63 18.55 -10.85 -9.18
C VAL A 63 19.02 -9.74 -10.12
N GLU A 64 19.38 -10.06 -11.37
CA GLU A 64 19.83 -9.07 -12.35
C GLU A 64 18.73 -8.09 -12.80
N SER A 65 17.47 -8.51 -12.76
CA SER A 65 16.32 -7.72 -13.18
C SER A 65 15.01 -8.31 -12.65
N GLY A 66 13.97 -7.47 -12.60
CA GLY A 66 12.61 -7.90 -12.28
C GLY A 66 11.89 -6.93 -11.36
N GLU A 67 10.60 -6.77 -11.63
CA GLU A 67 9.68 -5.98 -10.81
C GLU A 67 8.38 -6.78 -10.62
N VAL A 68 7.71 -6.56 -9.50
CA VAL A 68 6.41 -7.15 -9.20
C VAL A 68 5.43 -6.01 -8.91
N GLN A 69 4.37 -5.93 -9.70
CA GLN A 69 3.25 -5.03 -9.44
C GLN A 69 2.17 -5.75 -8.63
N LEU A 70 1.70 -5.12 -7.56
CA LEU A 70 0.65 -5.66 -6.70
C LEU A 70 -0.25 -4.55 -6.17
N GLN A 71 -1.41 -4.94 -5.64
CA GLN A 71 -2.35 -4.04 -4.98
C GLN A 71 -2.76 -4.63 -3.62
N LEU A 72 -2.71 -3.81 -2.58
CA LEU A 72 -3.32 -4.12 -1.28
C LEU A 72 -4.74 -3.55 -1.23
N GLN A 73 -5.65 -4.29 -0.60
CA GLN A 73 -7.00 -3.83 -0.29
C GLN A 73 -7.34 -4.18 1.16
N TRP A 74 -7.88 -3.22 1.89
CA TRP A 74 -8.38 -3.47 3.24
C TRP A 74 -9.72 -4.21 3.20
N VAL A 75 -9.89 -5.19 4.08
CA VAL A 75 -11.13 -5.95 4.25
C VAL A 75 -11.53 -5.89 5.72
N ASN A 76 -12.71 -5.37 5.99
CA ASN A 76 -13.29 -5.37 7.33
C ASN A 76 -13.91 -6.76 7.61
N ILE A 77 -13.55 -7.35 8.75
CA ILE A 77 -14.14 -8.61 9.21
C ILE A 77 -15.30 -8.26 10.15
N PRO A 78 -16.55 -8.61 9.79
CA PRO A 78 -17.70 -8.33 10.65
C PRO A 78 -17.52 -8.93 12.05
N GLY A 79 -17.84 -8.16 13.09
CA GLY A 79 -17.72 -8.59 14.49
C GLY A 79 -16.32 -8.45 15.09
N VAL A 80 -15.33 -7.98 14.33
CA VAL A 80 -13.99 -7.64 14.83
C VAL A 80 -13.83 -6.11 14.78
N ALA A 81 -13.68 -5.48 15.94
CA ALA A 81 -13.31 -4.07 16.06
C ALA A 81 -11.78 -3.93 16.02
N LEU A 82 -11.29 -2.84 15.42
CA LEU A 82 -9.86 -2.48 15.30
C LEU A 82 -9.49 -1.31 16.19
#